data_AF-A0AAU1QFL3-F1
#
_entry.id   AF-A0AAU1QFL3-F1
#
_cell.length_a   1.000
_cell.length_b   1.000
_cell.length_c   1.000
_cell.angle_alpha   90.00
_cell.angle_beta   90.00
_cell.angle_gamma   90.00
#
_symmetry.space_group_name_H-M   'P 1'
#
loop_
_entity.id
_entity.type
_entity.pdbx_description
1 polymer ?
#
loop_
_entity_poly.entity_id
_entity_poly.type
_entity_poly.pdbx_seq_one_letter_code
_entity_poly.pdbx_strand_id
1 'polypeptide(L)'
;MNDVWRRLPAREAEAVGIKEYAQNYAEILTTLGALSRVGVVCLSETPFGPVADPAVVKVMNERLATFNEAAARAAATAGAHFVDVWTPFTVAADELASGSGETGLSLWSDGVHLSDLGDALMQQRVEAFFTASGLISAITM
;
A
#
# COMPACT_ATOMS: atom_id res chain seq x y z
N MET A 1 -6.82 0.64 -0.87
CA MET A 1 -7.55 -0.47 -0.20
C MET A 1 -9.08 -0.37 -0.32
N ASN A 2 -9.71 0.68 0.22
CA ASN A 2 -11.18 0.76 0.37
C ASN A 2 -11.99 0.67 -0.93
N ASP A 3 -11.50 1.25 -2.03
CA ASP A 3 -12.21 1.17 -3.33
C ASP A 3 -12.21 -0.24 -3.91
N VAL A 4 -11.21 -1.07 -3.58
CA VAL A 4 -11.21 -2.50 -3.93
C VAL A 4 -12.20 -3.24 -3.03
N TRP A 5 -12.17 -2.96 -1.71
CA TRP A 5 -13.07 -3.57 -0.74
C TRP A 5 -14.56 -3.35 -1.06
N ARG A 6 -14.93 -2.11 -1.41
CA ARG A 6 -16.31 -1.74 -1.72
C ARG A 6 -16.87 -2.46 -2.96
N ARG A 7 -16.02 -2.99 -3.84
CA ARG A 7 -16.44 -3.76 -5.03
C ARG A 7 -16.83 -5.21 -4.72
N LEU A 8 -16.70 -5.66 -3.49
CA LEU A 8 -17.36 -6.90 -3.01
C LEU A 8 -18.88 -6.66 -2.96
N PRO A 9 -19.73 -7.72 -3.07
CA PRO A 9 -20.92 -7.75 -3.93
C PRO A 9 -22.08 -6.78 -3.62
N ALA A 10 -21.95 -5.88 -2.64
CA ALA A 10 -23.02 -5.02 -2.19
C ALA A 10 -22.74 -3.50 -2.28
N ARG A 11 -21.53 -3.04 -2.63
CA ARG A 11 -21.18 -1.60 -2.53
C ARG A 11 -20.41 -1.04 -3.73
N GLU A 12 -20.54 -1.65 -4.91
CA GLU A 12 -19.77 -1.25 -6.10
C GLU A 12 -20.03 0.21 -6.53
N ALA A 13 -21.26 0.70 -6.35
CA ALA A 13 -21.61 2.10 -6.65
C ALA A 13 -20.86 3.12 -5.78
N GLU A 14 -20.29 2.69 -4.65
CA GLU A 14 -19.48 3.54 -3.76
C GLU A 14 -17.98 3.44 -4.05
N ALA A 15 -17.58 2.60 -5.02
CA ALA A 15 -16.18 2.34 -5.33
C ALA A 15 -15.70 3.19 -6.51
N VAL A 16 -14.60 3.90 -6.31
CA VAL A 16 -13.94 4.65 -7.39
C VAL A 16 -13.36 3.67 -8.42
N GLY A 17 -13.55 3.95 -9.70
CA GLY A 17 -12.96 3.16 -10.81
C GLY A 17 -11.48 3.46 -10.98
N ILE A 18 -10.70 2.55 -11.57
CA ILE A 18 -9.24 2.74 -11.72
C ILE A 18 -8.88 4.04 -12.48
N LYS A 19 -9.68 4.43 -13.47
CA LYS A 19 -9.48 5.68 -14.23
C LYS A 19 -9.72 6.91 -13.35
N GLU A 20 -10.83 6.93 -12.63
CA GLU A 20 -11.18 8.01 -11.71
C GLU A 20 -10.19 8.08 -10.54
N TYR A 21 -9.77 6.94 -10.01
CA TYR A 21 -8.73 6.84 -9.00
C TYR A 21 -7.43 7.49 -9.47
N ALA A 22 -6.96 7.13 -10.68
CA ALA A 22 -5.73 7.71 -11.23
C ALA A 22 -5.82 9.23 -11.42
N GLN A 23 -6.99 9.73 -11.84
CA GLN A 23 -7.26 11.17 -11.97
C GLN A 23 -7.22 11.85 -10.59
N ASN A 24 -8.01 11.36 -9.63
CA ASN A 24 -8.08 11.89 -8.28
C ASN A 24 -6.70 11.87 -7.60
N TYR A 25 -5.95 10.77 -7.75
CA TYR A 25 -4.63 10.63 -7.17
C TYR A 25 -3.63 11.63 -7.77
N ALA A 26 -3.66 11.85 -9.09
CA ALA A 26 -2.80 12.86 -9.74
C ALA A 26 -3.13 14.29 -9.29
N GLU A 27 -4.42 14.62 -9.09
CA GLU A 27 -4.86 15.91 -8.56
C GLU A 27 -4.39 16.13 -7.11
N ILE A 28 -4.50 15.09 -6.28
CA ILE A 28 -3.98 15.10 -4.90
C ILE A 28 -2.47 15.36 -4.92
N LEU A 29 -1.70 14.65 -5.75
CA LEU A 29 -0.25 14.83 -5.82
C LEU A 29 0.15 16.21 -6.32
N THR A 30 -0.58 16.77 -7.28
CA THR A 30 -0.35 18.13 -7.77
C THR A 30 -0.58 19.15 -6.64
N THR A 31 -1.68 19.00 -5.91
CA THR A 31 -2.04 19.89 -4.79
C THR A 31 -1.03 19.79 -3.65
N LEU A 32 -0.68 18.56 -3.23
CA LEU A 32 0.29 18.34 -2.17
C LEU A 32 1.69 18.78 -2.59
N GLY A 33 2.10 18.52 -3.84
CA GLY A 33 3.38 18.95 -4.37
C GLY A 33 3.57 20.45 -4.29
N ALA A 34 2.55 21.24 -4.68
CA ALA A 34 2.57 22.70 -4.60
C ALA A 34 2.66 23.25 -3.17
N LEU A 35 2.19 22.48 -2.17
CA LEU A 35 2.20 22.87 -0.76
C LEU A 35 3.40 22.31 0.01
N SER A 36 4.06 21.28 -0.53
CA SER A 36 5.17 20.59 0.12
C SER A 36 6.49 21.35 -0.07
N ARG A 37 7.29 21.46 1.01
CA ARG A 37 8.63 22.06 0.93
C ARG A 37 9.71 21.09 0.46
N VAL A 38 9.59 19.83 0.89
CA VAL A 38 10.62 18.80 0.69
C VAL A 38 10.19 17.78 -0.38
N GLY A 39 8.89 17.58 -0.55
CA GLY A 39 8.32 16.65 -1.52
C GLY A 39 7.16 15.86 -0.93
N VAL A 40 6.59 14.97 -1.76
CA VAL A 40 5.51 14.06 -1.38
C VAL A 40 6.04 12.64 -1.44
N VAL A 41 5.75 11.85 -0.39
CA VAL A 41 6.06 10.43 -0.34
C VAL A 41 4.75 9.65 -0.42
N CYS A 42 4.65 8.80 -1.43
CA CYS A 42 3.54 7.88 -1.65
C CYS A 42 3.96 6.49 -1.20
N LEU A 43 3.01 5.68 -0.76
CA LEU A 43 3.22 4.26 -0.48
C LEU A 43 2.31 3.43 -1.38
N SER A 44 2.79 2.28 -1.84
CA SER A 44 1.84 1.23 -2.25
C SER A 44 1.00 0.80 -1.03
N GLU A 45 -0.18 0.29 -1.29
CA GLU A 45 -0.97 -0.40 -0.27
C GLU A 45 -0.38 -1.79 0.01
N THR A 46 -0.59 -2.31 1.21
CA THR A 46 -0.27 -3.71 1.53
C THR A 46 -1.30 -4.67 0.90
N PRO A 47 -0.97 -5.94 0.68
CA PRO A 47 -1.97 -6.92 0.26
C PRO A 47 -3.01 -7.14 1.37
N PHE A 48 -4.22 -7.55 0.97
CA PHE A 48 -5.20 -8.13 1.87
C PHE A 48 -4.69 -9.47 2.42
N GLY A 49 -4.85 -9.66 3.72
CA GLY A 49 -4.67 -10.93 4.41
C GLY A 49 -5.93 -11.81 4.36
N PRO A 50 -6.02 -12.82 5.24
CA PRO A 50 -7.11 -13.81 5.22
C PRO A 50 -8.40 -13.23 5.82
N VAL A 51 -9.16 -12.49 5.02
CA VAL A 51 -10.41 -11.84 5.46
C VAL A 51 -11.67 -12.35 4.75
N ALA A 52 -11.47 -13.17 3.72
CA ALA A 52 -12.53 -13.83 2.97
C ALA A 52 -12.00 -15.17 2.44
N ASP A 53 -12.82 -15.85 1.63
CA ASP A 53 -12.37 -17.02 0.87
C ASP A 53 -11.07 -16.71 0.10
N PRO A 54 -10.07 -17.61 0.10
CA PRO A 54 -8.77 -17.36 -0.56
C PRO A 54 -8.88 -16.96 -2.03
N ALA A 55 -9.86 -17.48 -2.79
CA ALA A 55 -10.06 -17.09 -4.18
C ALA A 55 -10.58 -15.65 -4.30
N VAL A 56 -11.41 -15.21 -3.35
CA VAL A 56 -11.88 -13.81 -3.27
C VAL A 56 -10.73 -12.88 -2.90
N VAL A 57 -9.94 -13.22 -1.88
CA VAL A 57 -8.76 -12.43 -1.46
C VAL A 57 -7.77 -12.31 -2.61
N LYS A 58 -7.54 -13.39 -3.38
CA LYS A 58 -6.69 -13.36 -4.57
C LYS A 58 -7.18 -12.33 -5.60
N VAL A 59 -8.47 -12.33 -5.94
CA VAL A 59 -9.05 -11.36 -6.88
C VAL A 59 -8.95 -9.92 -6.35
N MET A 60 -9.14 -9.73 -5.04
CA MET A 60 -8.96 -8.42 -4.42
C MET A 60 -7.50 -7.94 -4.53
N ASN A 61 -6.54 -8.82 -4.28
CA ASN A 61 -5.12 -8.50 -4.37
C ASN A 61 -4.67 -8.23 -5.81
N GLU A 62 -5.17 -8.97 -6.80
CA GLU A 62 -4.92 -8.67 -8.23
C GLU A 62 -5.43 -7.27 -8.61
N ARG A 63 -6.62 -6.90 -8.13
CA ARG A 63 -7.17 -5.56 -8.32
C ARG A 63 -6.34 -4.51 -7.60
N LEU A 64 -5.99 -4.74 -6.33
CA LEU A 64 -5.21 -3.80 -5.52
C LEU A 64 -3.82 -3.55 -6.11
N ALA A 65 -3.18 -4.58 -6.68
CA ALA A 65 -1.93 -4.44 -7.42
C ALA A 65 -2.08 -3.45 -8.59
N THR A 66 -3.19 -3.51 -9.33
CA THR A 66 -3.46 -2.56 -10.43
C THR A 66 -3.57 -1.11 -9.92
N PHE A 67 -4.16 -0.89 -8.74
CA PHE A 67 -4.22 0.42 -8.11
C PHE A 67 -2.83 0.90 -7.64
N ASN A 68 -2.03 0.01 -7.05
CA ASN A 68 -0.65 0.31 -6.66
C ASN A 68 0.21 0.73 -7.85
N GLU A 69 0.08 0.05 -8.98
CA GLU A 69 0.78 0.45 -10.21
C GLU A 69 0.31 1.82 -10.72
N ALA A 70 -0.99 2.11 -10.65
CA ALA A 70 -1.51 3.41 -11.05
C ALA A 70 -0.98 4.53 -10.13
N ALA A 71 -0.93 4.27 -8.82
CA ALA A 71 -0.33 5.18 -7.84
C ALA A 71 1.16 5.41 -8.13
N ALA A 72 1.92 4.35 -8.41
CA ALA A 72 3.34 4.45 -8.76
C ALA A 72 3.59 5.29 -10.02
N ARG A 73 2.80 5.07 -11.08
CA ARG A 73 2.89 5.85 -12.32
C ARG A 73 2.52 7.33 -12.09
N ALA A 74 1.49 7.59 -11.30
CA ALA A 74 1.08 8.95 -10.96
C ALA A 74 2.14 9.66 -10.11
N ALA A 75 2.72 8.98 -9.11
CA ALA A 75 3.82 9.49 -8.30
C ALA A 75 5.04 9.86 -9.17
N ALA A 76 5.46 8.95 -10.06
CA ALA A 76 6.56 9.21 -10.98
C ALA A 76 6.29 10.42 -11.89
N THR A 77 5.06 10.55 -12.41
CA THR A 77 4.67 11.69 -13.26
C THR A 77 4.70 13.02 -12.51
N ALA A 78 4.30 13.01 -11.23
CA ALA A 78 4.29 14.19 -10.37
C ALA A 78 5.66 14.53 -9.77
N GLY A 79 6.70 13.71 -10.01
CA GLY A 79 8.00 13.85 -9.35
C GLY A 79 7.96 13.53 -7.85
N ALA A 80 6.92 12.82 -7.39
CA ALA A 80 6.80 12.35 -6.02
C ALA A 80 7.62 11.07 -5.79
N HIS A 81 8.02 10.86 -4.54
CA HIS A 81 8.65 9.62 -4.11
C HIS A 81 7.60 8.51 -3.97
N PHE A 82 7.99 7.28 -4.26
CA PHE A 82 7.13 6.12 -4.11
C PHE A 82 7.84 5.01 -3.35
N VAL A 83 7.24 4.56 -2.25
CA VAL A 83 7.73 3.47 -1.40
C VAL A 83 6.94 2.22 -1.71
N ASP A 84 7.61 1.21 -2.25
CA ASP A 84 6.99 -0.09 -2.44
C ASP A 84 7.03 -0.91 -1.14
N VAL A 85 5.87 -1.05 -0.51
CA VAL A 85 5.62 -1.92 0.64
C VAL A 85 4.86 -3.19 0.25
N TRP A 86 4.22 -3.23 -0.92
CA TRP A 86 3.52 -4.41 -1.43
C TRP A 86 4.44 -5.63 -1.54
N THR A 87 5.59 -5.48 -2.21
CA THR A 87 6.54 -6.58 -2.42
C THR A 87 7.05 -7.18 -1.11
N PRO A 88 7.61 -6.41 -0.16
CA PRO A 88 8.11 -6.98 1.09
C PRO A 88 7.00 -7.61 1.94
N PHE A 89 5.77 -7.07 1.92
CA PHE A 89 4.64 -7.70 2.62
C PHE A 89 4.22 -9.02 1.96
N THR A 90 4.20 -9.09 0.63
CA THR A 90 3.87 -10.33 -0.09
C THR A 90 4.90 -11.41 0.22
N VAL A 91 6.19 -11.08 0.15
CA VAL A 91 7.28 -12.02 0.47
C VAL A 91 7.19 -12.46 1.94
N ALA A 92 7.01 -11.54 2.87
CA ALA A 92 6.91 -11.88 4.30
C ALA A 92 5.69 -12.77 4.59
N ALA A 93 4.56 -12.54 3.92
CA ALA A 93 3.36 -13.37 4.06
C ALA A 93 3.59 -14.80 3.54
N ASP A 94 4.25 -14.95 2.39
CA ASP A 94 4.57 -16.25 1.79
C ASP A 94 5.55 -17.06 2.67
N GLU A 95 6.56 -16.39 3.25
CA GLU A 95 7.51 -17.01 4.17
C GLU A 95 6.83 -17.45 5.48
N LEU A 96 5.94 -16.61 6.04
CA LEU A 96 5.16 -16.97 7.23
C LEU A 96 4.20 -18.14 6.97
N ALA A 97 3.62 -18.23 5.77
CA ALA A 97 2.77 -19.35 5.39
C ALA A 97 3.57 -20.65 5.16
N SER A 98 4.81 -20.54 4.68
CA SER A 98 5.70 -21.68 4.37
C SER A 98 6.43 -22.20 5.62
N GLY A 99 6.64 -21.35 6.61
CA GLY A 99 7.20 -21.69 7.92
C GLY A 99 6.22 -22.50 8.77
N SER A 100 6.06 -23.78 8.46
CA SER A 100 5.17 -24.73 9.12
C SER A 100 5.40 -24.82 10.65
N GLY A 101 4.59 -24.08 11.40
CA GLY A 101 4.40 -24.18 12.83
C GLY A 101 3.40 -23.11 13.23
N GLU A 102 2.39 -23.45 14.03
CA GLU A 102 1.38 -22.52 14.57
C GLU A 102 2.06 -21.44 15.43
N THR A 103 2.76 -20.49 14.82
CA THR A 103 3.39 -19.39 15.53
C THR A 103 2.35 -18.35 15.94
N GLY A 104 1.12 -18.43 15.41
CA GLY A 104 0.07 -17.42 15.57
C GLY A 104 0.46 -16.05 15.02
N LEU A 105 1.62 -15.96 14.35
CA LEU A 105 2.14 -14.72 13.80
C LEU A 105 1.46 -14.47 12.45
N SER A 106 0.94 -13.25 12.32
CA SER A 106 0.29 -12.76 11.11
C SER A 106 0.73 -11.32 10.91
N LEU A 107 0.88 -10.89 9.65
CA LEU A 107 1.09 -9.48 9.32
C LEU A 107 -0.18 -8.64 9.50
N TRP A 108 -1.34 -9.30 9.61
CA TRP A 108 -2.64 -8.67 9.76
C TRP A 108 -3.32 -9.08 11.07
N SER A 109 -4.04 -8.16 11.68
CA SER A 109 -4.88 -8.42 12.86
C SER A 109 -6.25 -8.99 12.48
N ASP A 110 -6.84 -8.54 11.37
CA ASP A 110 -8.14 -8.99 10.87
C ASP A 110 -8.17 -9.28 9.35
N GLY A 111 -6.99 -9.35 8.73
CA GLY A 111 -6.81 -9.52 7.29
C GLY A 111 -6.93 -8.23 6.46
N VAL A 112 -7.19 -7.08 7.09
CA VAL A 112 -7.15 -5.75 6.44
C VAL A 112 -6.18 -4.84 7.18
N HIS A 113 -6.36 -4.71 8.49
CA HIS A 113 -5.50 -3.92 9.35
C HIS A 113 -4.25 -4.71 9.72
N LEU A 114 -3.14 -4.00 9.87
CA LEU A 114 -1.88 -4.59 10.26
C LEU A 114 -1.95 -5.08 11.73
N SER A 115 -1.17 -6.10 12.03
CA SER A 115 -0.81 -6.46 13.41
C SER A 115 0.42 -5.66 13.86
N ASP A 116 0.84 -5.79 15.12
CA ASP A 116 2.12 -5.23 15.60
C ASP A 116 3.32 -5.67 14.74
N LEU A 117 3.31 -6.92 14.25
CA LEU A 117 4.34 -7.43 13.34
C LEU A 117 4.27 -6.74 11.98
N GLY A 118 3.05 -6.54 11.46
CA GLY A 118 2.83 -5.79 10.21
C GLY A 118 3.27 -4.33 10.33
N ASP A 119 2.93 -3.65 11.43
CA ASP A 119 3.34 -2.27 11.69
C ASP A 119 4.86 -2.16 11.82
N ALA A 120 5.52 -3.10 12.51
CA ALA A 120 6.97 -3.14 12.60
C ALA A 120 7.64 -3.30 11.23
N LEU A 121 7.09 -4.16 10.35
CA LEU A 121 7.58 -4.31 8.98
C LEU A 121 7.35 -3.02 8.17
N MET A 122 6.17 -2.41 8.26
CA MET A 122 5.87 -1.14 7.60
C MET A 122 6.86 -0.05 8.02
N GLN A 123 7.06 0.12 9.32
CA GLN A 123 8.00 1.08 9.88
C GLN A 123 9.42 0.84 9.33
N GLN A 124 9.91 -0.40 9.38
CA GLN A 124 11.23 -0.75 8.86
C GLN A 124 11.39 -0.39 7.38
N ARG A 125 10.36 -0.63 6.55
CA ARG A 125 10.39 -0.30 5.10
C ARG A 125 10.41 1.20 4.85
N VAL A 126 9.61 1.96 5.60
CA VAL A 126 9.53 3.41 5.48
C VAL A 126 10.82 4.09 5.97
N GLU A 127 11.36 3.66 7.11
CA GLU A 127 12.63 4.17 7.65
C GLU A 127 13.82 3.88 6.72
N ALA A 128 13.88 2.65 6.16
CA ALA A 128 14.91 2.29 5.19
C ALA A 128 14.83 3.19 3.94
N PHE A 129 13.63 3.48 3.46
CA PHE A 129 13.43 4.41 2.34
C PHE A 129 13.90 5.82 2.66
N PHE A 130 13.50 6.37 3.80
CA PHE A 130 13.90 7.72 4.23
C PHE A 130 15.41 7.85 4.42
N THR A 131 16.05 6.80 4.95
CA THR A 131 17.52 6.74 5.10
C THR A 131 18.22 6.70 3.74
N ALA A 132 17.78 5.82 2.83
CA ALA A 132 18.40 5.64 1.52
C ALA A 132 18.20 6.84 0.58
N SER A 133 17.08 7.55 0.70
CA SER A 133 16.76 8.72 -0.12
C SER A 133 17.45 10.02 0.36
N GLY A 134 17.99 10.04 1.58
CA GLY A 134 18.56 11.24 2.19
C GLY A 134 17.51 12.29 2.60
N LEU A 135 16.22 11.97 2.48
CA LEU A 135 15.12 12.88 2.82
C LEU A 135 15.08 13.25 4.31
N ILE A 136 15.59 12.40 5.20
CA ILE A 136 15.70 12.72 6.64
C ILE A 136 16.53 13.99 6.86
N SER A 137 17.64 14.14 6.14
CA SER A 137 18.50 15.33 6.24
C SER A 137 17.84 16.59 5.69
N ALA A 138 16.88 16.45 4.76
CA ALA A 138 16.15 17.57 4.18
C ALA A 138 14.98 18.06 5.06
N ILE A 139 14.52 17.24 6.01
CA ILE A 139 13.43 17.58 6.95
C ILE A 139 13.96 18.25 8.21
N THR A 140 15.22 18.01 8.58
CA THR A 140 15.85 18.50 9.82
C THR A 140 16.65 19.80 9.65
N MET A 141 16.69 20.38 8.45
CA MET A 141 17.29 21.69 8.13
C MET A 141 16.20 22.74 7.90
#